data_AF-A0A962AAU1-F1
#
_entry.id   AF-A0A962AAU1-F1
#
_cell.length_a   1.000
_cell.length_b   1.000
_cell.length_c   1.000
_cell.angle_alpha   90.00
_cell.angle_beta   90.00
_cell.angle_gamma   90.00
#
_symmetry.space_group_name_H-M   'P 1'
#
loop_
_entity.id
_entity.type
_entity.pdbx_description
1 polymer ?
#
loop_
_entity_poly.entity_id
_entity_poly.type
_entity_poly.pdbx_seq_one_letter_code
_entity_poly.pdbx_strand_id
1 'polypeptide(L)' 'YNFPQGRVTDHRINLTLYKLDKVMEGDLDEIVDALITDHQAKLMAAQGE' A
#
# COMPACT_ATOMS: atom_id res chain seq x y z
N TYR A 1 1.34 -9.96 -5.52
CA TYR A 1 0.32 -10.85 -4.92
C TYR A 1 0.92 -12.22 -4.67
N ASN A 2 0.64 -12.85 -3.53
CA ASN A 2 1.11 -14.19 -3.16
C ASN A 2 -0.07 -15.01 -2.63
N PHE A 3 -0.64 -15.83 -3.50
CA PHE A 3 -1.85 -16.62 -3.24
C PHE A 3 -1.68 -17.70 -2.17
N PRO A 4 -0.59 -18.51 -2.16
CA PRO A 4 -0.40 -19.50 -1.10
C PRO A 4 -0.31 -18.93 0.33
N GLN A 5 0.10 -17.67 0.46
CA GLN A 5 0.31 -16.99 1.75
C GLN A 5 -0.71 -15.86 2.00
N GLY A 6 -1.71 -15.71 1.12
CA GLY A 6 -2.79 -14.73 1.26
C GLY A 6 -2.32 -13.27 1.41
N ARG A 7 -1.15 -12.91 0.85
CA ARG A 7 -0.60 -11.55 1.00
C ARG A 7 -0.41 -10.80 -0.30
N VAL A 8 -0.51 -9.48 -0.20
CA VAL A 8 -0.07 -8.53 -1.22
C VAL A 8 1.04 -7.67 -0.64
N THR A 9 2.09 -7.45 -1.42
CA THR A 9 3.18 -6.55 -1.07
C THR A 9 3.25 -5.47 -2.13
N ASP A 10 3.18 -4.22 -1.71
CA ASP A 10 3.45 -3.04 -2.55
C ASP A 10 4.89 -2.59 -2.32
N HIS A 11 5.71 -2.68 -3.36
CA HIS A 11 7.14 -2.36 -3.29
C HIS A 11 7.43 -0.85 -3.33
N ARG A 12 6.49 0.00 -3.75
CA ARG A 12 6.71 1.46 -3.82
C ARG A 12 6.90 2.06 -2.44
N ILE A 13 6.25 1.45 -1.45
CA ILE A 13 6.19 1.89 -0.05
C ILE A 13 6.57 0.79 0.94
N ASN A 14 7.03 -0.37 0.44
CA ASN A 14 7.32 -1.58 1.23
C ASN A 14 6.16 -2.02 2.15
N LEU A 15 4.91 -1.82 1.73
CA LEU A 15 3.72 -2.22 2.47
C LEU A 15 3.43 -3.70 2.21
N THR A 16 3.21 -4.49 3.26
CA THR A 16 2.73 -5.87 3.13
C THR A 16 1.41 -6.05 3.87
N LEU A 17 0.37 -6.44 3.13
CA LEU A 17 -0.96 -6.72 3.66
C LEU A 17 -1.26 -8.21 3.54
N TYR A 18 -1.74 -8.82 4.62
CA TYR A 18 -2.17 -10.22 4.70
C TYR A 18 -3.68 -10.36 4.47
N LYS A 19 -4.19 -9.65 3.46
CA LYS A 19 -5.63 -9.56 3.13
C LYS A 19 -5.85 -9.67 1.63
N LEU A 20 -5.13 -10.59 0.99
CA LEU A 20 -5.20 -10.77 -0.47
C LEU A 20 -6.63 -10.98 -0.96
N ASP A 21 -7.43 -11.77 -0.26
CA ASP A 21 -8.80 -12.08 -0.68
C ASP A 21 -9.67 -10.83 -0.79
N LYS A 22 -9.61 -9.95 0.22
CA LYS A 22 -10.34 -8.66 0.22
C LYS A 22 -9.89 -7.76 -0.92
N VAL A 23 -8.58 -7.68 -1.14
CA VAL A 23 -7.99 -6.90 -2.23
C VAL A 23 -8.45 -7.44 -3.60
N MET A 24 -8.58 -8.75 -3.73
CA MET A 24 -9.10 -9.40 -4.95
C MET A 24 -10.62 -9.22 -5.12
N GLU A 25 -11.36 -9.06 -4.02
CA GLU A 25 -12.79 -8.68 -4.02
C GLU A 25 -13.02 -7.20 -4.36
N GLY A 26 -11.96 -6.39 -4.43
CA GLY A 26 -12.02 -4.97 -4.80
C GLY A 26 -11.88 -4.00 -3.63
N ASP A 27 -11.62 -4.48 -2.41
CA ASP A 27 -11.33 -3.67 -1.22
C ASP A 27 -9.90 -3.12 -1.32
N LEU A 28 -9.74 -2.05 -2.12
CA LEU A 28 -8.46 -1.39 -2.40
C LEU A 28 -8.22 -0.14 -1.56
N ASP A 29 -9.21 0.31 -0.79
CA ASP A 29 -9.15 1.57 -0.05
C ASP A 29 -7.93 1.63 0.88
N GLU A 30 -7.65 0.53 1.61
CA GLU A 30 -6.49 0.42 2.51
C GLU A 30 -5.14 0.55 1.78
N ILE A 31 -5.04 0.08 0.53
CA ILE A 31 -3.83 0.21 -0.30
C ILE A 31 -3.70 1.64 -0.81
N VAL A 32 -4.80 2.21 -1.30
CA VAL A 32 -4.83 3.57 -1.88
C VAL A 32 -4.49 4.61 -0.82
N ASP A 33 -5.09 4.53 0.36
CA ASP A 33 -4.84 5.45 1.48
C ASP A 33 -3.38 5.40 1.95
N ALA A 34 -2.80 4.19 2.04
CA ALA A 34 -1.40 4.03 2.40
C ALA A 34 -0.45 4.66 1.36
N LEU A 35 -0.76 4.53 0.07
CA LEU A 35 0.02 5.16 -1.01
C LEU A 35 -0.11 6.69 -1.00
N ILE A 36 -1.30 7.22 -0.76
CA ILE A 36 -1.53 8.67 -0.65
C ILE A 36 -0.75 9.23 0.54
N THR A 37 -0.80 8.56 1.68
CA THR A 37 -0.11 8.98 2.90
C THR A 37 1.41 9.02 2.69
N ASP A 38 2.00 7.98 2.12
CA ASP A 38 3.44 7.97 1.81
C ASP A 38 3.81 9.04 0.79
N HIS A 39 2.98 9.23 -0.25
CA HIS A 39 3.23 10.29 -1.23
C HIS A 39 3.21 11.68 -0.61
N GLN A 40 2.24 11.97 0.27
CA GLN A 40 2.17 13.23 1.00
C GLN A 40 3.36 13.42 1.92
N ALA A 41 3.78 12.38 2.65
CA ALA A 41 4.96 12.43 3.50
C ALA A 41 6.23 12.75 2.71
N LYS A 42 6.40 12.14 1.52
CA LYS A 42 7.51 12.43 0.61
C LYS A 42 7.49 13.86 0.08
N LEU A 43 6.32 14.38 -0.27
CA LEU A 43 6.17 15.78 -0.71
C LEU A 43 6.51 16.77 0.42
N MET A 44 6.04 16.51 1.64
CA MET A 44 6.36 17.35 2.80
C MET A 44 7.85 17.34 3.12
N ALA A 45 8.49 16.18 3.05
CA ALA A 45 9.94 16.06 3.23
C ALA A 45 10.71 16.86 2.16
N ALA A 46 10.28 16.77 0.90
CA ALA A 46 10.91 17.48 -0.21
C ALA A 46 10.67 19.01 -0.20
N GLN A 47 9.64 19.49 0.50
CA GLN A 47 9.37 20.93 0.67
C GLN A 47 10.15 21.57 1.83
N GLY A 48 10.74 20.76 2.71
CA GLY A 48 11.54 21.21 3.85
C GLY A 48 13.05 21.29 3.60
N GLU A 49 13.50 20.90 2.41
CA GLU A 49 14.89 21.06 1.91
C GLU A 49 15.00 22.27 0.98
#